data_AF-A0A8S3CNA6-F1
#
_entry.id   AF-A0A8S3CNA6-F1
#
_cell.length_a   1.000
_cell.length_b   1.000
_cell.length_c   1.000
_cell.angle_alpha   90.00
_cell.angle_beta   90.00
_cell.angle_gamma   90.00
#
_symmetry.space_group_name_H-M   'P 1'
#
loop_
_entity.id
_entity.type
_entity.pdbx_description
1 polymer ?
#
loop_
_entity_poly.entity_id
_entity_poly.type
_entity_poly.pdbx_seq_one_letter_code
_entity_poly.pdbx_strand_id
1 'polypeptide(L)' 'MSLAIHHGGAGTTHTSLRYGLPALILPFGGDQPFNGDRVFINKLGPKPIPIRQMNVRNLTNAIQDLMNNY' A
#
# COMPACT_ATOMS: atom_id res chain seq x y z
N MET A 1 16.53 -1.77 -3.72
CA MET A 1 15.13 -2.21 -3.81
C MET A 1 14.24 -0.99 -3.62
N SER A 2 13.19 -0.86 -4.44
CA SER A 2 12.30 0.30 -4.42
C SER A 2 10.89 -0.17 -4.13
N LEU A 3 10.13 0.64 -3.40
CA LEU A 3 8.76 0.35 -2.97
C LEU A 3 7.92 1.63 -3.06
N ALA A 4 6.60 1.48 -3.12
CA ALA A 4 5.67 2.59 -3.19
C ALA A 4 4.82 2.68 -1.92
N ILE A 5 4.73 3.87 -1.31
CA ILE A 5 3.83 4.14 -0.19
C ILE A 5 3.02 5.37 -0.54
N HIS A 6 1.70 5.24 -0.66
CA HIS A 6 0.84 6.33 -1.08
C HIS A 6 -0.62 6.13 -0.66
N HIS A 7 -1.46 7.15 -0.83
CA HIS A 7 -2.86 7.09 -0.38
C HIS A 7 -3.74 6.09 -1.16
N GLY A 8 -3.35 5.67 -2.36
CA GLY A 8 -4.09 4.66 -3.14
C GLY A 8 -4.96 5.24 -4.26
N GLY A 9 -4.59 6.38 -4.82
CA GLY A 9 -5.30 6.92 -5.99
C GLY A 9 -5.05 6.03 -7.20
N ALA A 10 -6.08 5.82 -8.03
CA ALA A 10 -6.04 4.85 -9.13
C ALA A 10 -4.81 4.98 -10.04
N GLY A 11 -4.43 6.21 -10.42
CA GLY A 11 -3.27 6.46 -11.28
C GLY A 11 -1.93 6.08 -10.64
N THR A 12 -1.71 6.45 -9.37
CA THR A 12 -0.48 6.11 -8.65
C THR A 12 -0.40 4.61 -8.38
N THR A 13 -1.51 3.98 -7.97
CA THR A 13 -1.59 2.52 -7.80
C THR A 13 -1.29 1.79 -9.10
N HIS A 14 -1.89 2.21 -10.22
CA HIS A 14 -1.60 1.64 -11.53
C HIS A 14 -0.11 1.77 -11.87
N THR A 15 0.47 2.96 -11.65
CA THR A 15 1.87 3.24 -11.97
C THR A 15 2.82 2.38 -11.13
N SER A 16 2.63 2.29 -9.82
CA SER A 16 3.49 1.47 -8.96
C SER A 16 3.45 0.00 -9.38
N LEU A 17 2.26 -0.54 -9.64
CA LEU A 17 2.07 -1.92 -10.08
C LEU A 17 2.65 -2.15 -11.49
N ARG A 18 2.51 -1.18 -12.40
CA ARG A 18 3.07 -1.25 -13.76
C ARG A 18 4.59 -1.36 -13.75
N TYR A 19 5.26 -0.72 -12.79
CA TYR A 19 6.71 -0.82 -12.58
C TYR A 19 7.12 -1.97 -11.65
N GLY A 20 6.18 -2.82 -11.22
CA GLY A 20 6.46 -3.96 -10.36
C GLY A 20 6.92 -3.58 -8.95
N LEU A 21 6.54 -2.39 -8.46
CA LEU A 21 6.87 -1.97 -7.10
C LEU A 21 5.84 -2.55 -6.12
N PRO A 22 6.27 -3.28 -5.08
CA PRO A 22 5.43 -3.57 -3.93
C PRO A 22 4.86 -2.26 -3.35
N ALA A 23 3.56 -2.25 -3.01
CA ALA A 23 2.86 -1.04 -2.61
C ALA A 23 2.15 -1.14 -1.25
N LEU A 24 2.41 -0.20 -0.34
CA LEU A 24 1.61 0.02 0.88
C LEU A 24 0.63 1.17 0.66
N ILE A 25 -0.67 0.91 0.90
CA ILE A 25 -1.74 1.88 0.67
C ILE A 25 -2.24 2.47 1.99
N LEU A 26 -2.29 3.80 2.06
CA LEU A 26 -2.72 4.59 3.22
C LEU A 26 -4.01 5.40 2.92
N PRO A 27 -5.19 4.76 2.83
CA PRO A 27 -6.37 5.42 2.29
C PRO A 27 -6.93 6.51 3.21
N PHE A 28 -7.34 7.62 2.60
CA PHE A 28 -8.07 8.74 3.20
C PHE A 28 -9.58 8.62 2.93
N GLY A 29 -10.00 8.08 1.78
CA GLY A 29 -11.41 7.91 1.41
C GLY A 29 -11.62 7.66 -0.09
N GLY A 30 -12.89 7.70 -0.53
CA GLY A 30 -13.24 7.49 -1.94
C GLY A 30 -12.98 6.06 -2.42
N ASP A 31 -12.36 5.92 -3.59
CA ASP A 31 -11.97 4.64 -4.19
C ASP A 31 -10.66 4.06 -3.60
N GLN A 32 -9.96 4.82 -2.77
CA GLN A 32 -8.66 4.44 -2.23
C GLN A 32 -8.67 3.15 -1.38
N PRO A 33 -9.67 2.90 -0.50
CA PRO A 33 -9.77 1.62 0.20
C PRO A 33 -9.91 0.44 -0.75
N PHE A 34 -10.74 0.59 -1.79
CA PHE A 34 -10.91 -0.46 -2.81
C PHE A 34 -9.58 -0.75 -3.53
N ASN A 35 -8.87 0.29 -3.98
CA ASN A 35 -7.56 0.11 -4.62
C ASN A 35 -6.55 -0.57 -3.68
N GLY A 36 -6.55 -0.19 -2.41
CA GLY A 36 -5.74 -0.85 -1.37
C GLY A 36 -6.07 -2.33 -1.18
N ASP A 37 -7.36 -2.67 -1.12
CA ASP A 37 -7.80 -4.06 -1.00
C ASP A 37 -7.39 -4.88 -2.23
N ARG A 38 -7.44 -4.29 -3.44
CA ARG A 38 -6.95 -4.95 -4.65
C ARG A 38 -5.44 -5.24 -4.57
N VAL A 39 -4.64 -4.31 -4.09
CA VAL A 39 -3.19 -4.53 -3.89
C VAL A 39 -2.95 -5.70 -2.92
N PHE A 40 -3.62 -5.70 -1.76
CA PHE A 40 -3.46 -6.75 -0.75
C PHE A 40 -3.94 -8.12 -1.22
N ILE A 41 -5.14 -8.22 -1.80
CA ILE A 41 -5.74 -9.49 -2.26
C ILE A 41 -4.89 -10.14 -3.35
N ASN A 42 -4.26 -9.34 -4.21
CA ASN A 42 -3.36 -9.84 -5.26
C ASN A 42 -1.93 -10.10 -4.77
N LYS A 43 -1.66 -9.97 -3.46
CA LYS A 43 -0.33 -10.16 -2.85
C LYS A 43 0.73 -9.25 -3.46
N LEU A 44 0.38 -7.99 -3.71
CA LEU A 44 1.28 -6.95 -4.25
C LEU A 44 1.70 -5.93 -3.18
N GLY A 45 1.34 -6.21 -1.92
CA GLY A 45 1.67 -5.42 -0.74
C GLY A 45 0.84 -5.83 0.46
N PRO A 46 1.15 -5.30 1.67
CA PRO A 46 0.47 -5.61 2.90
C PRO A 46 -0.94 -5.02 2.94
N LYS A 47 -1.71 -5.38 3.96
CA LYS A 47 -3.06 -4.85 4.17
C LYS A 47 -3.02 -3.30 4.27
N PRO A 48 -3.95 -2.58 3.63
CA PRO A 48 -3.99 -1.12 3.73
C PRO A 48 -4.11 -0.66 5.18
N ILE A 49 -3.46 0.47 5.49
CA ILE A 49 -3.58 1.12 6.81
C ILE A 49 -4.37 2.40 6.59
N PRO A 50 -5.68 2.44 6.91
CA PRO A 50 -6.44 3.68 6.87
C PRO A 50 -5.72 4.78 7.62
N ILE A 51 -5.70 6.01 7.09
CA ILE A 51 -4.86 7.08 7.65
C ILE A 51 -5.16 7.35 9.14
N ARG A 52 -6.41 7.14 9.57
CA ARG A 52 -6.85 7.27 10.98
C ARG A 52 -6.23 6.23 11.93
N GLN A 53 -5.72 5.13 11.39
CA GLN A 53 -5.05 4.04 12.11
C GLN A 53 -3.53 4.09 11.93
N MET A 54 -3.02 5.07 11.19
CA MET A 54 -1.59 5.25 10.99
C MET A 54 -0.95 5.72 12.29
N ASN A 55 0.06 4.97 12.71
CA ASN A 55 0.97 5.32 13.78
C ASN A 55 2.34 4.72 13.46
N VAL A 56 3.36 5.14 14.21
CA VAL A 56 4.76 4.71 13.98
C VAL A 56 4.87 3.18 13.98
N ARG A 57 4.21 2.48 14.91
CA ARG A 57 4.27 1.02 15.00
C ARG A 57 3.70 0.35 13.75
N ASN A 58 2.48 0.72 13.36
CA ASN A 58 1.80 0.12 12.22
C ASN A 58 2.55 0.38 10.91
N LEU A 59 3.05 1.61 10.73
CA LEU A 59 3.78 1.99 9.54
C LEU A 59 5.13 1.25 9.44
N THR A 60 5.89 1.20 10.54
CA THR A 60 7.18 0.48 10.57
C THR A 60 7.01 -1.00 10.28
N ASN A 61 6.01 -1.66 10.89
CA ASN A 61 5.74 -3.06 10.65
C ASN A 61 5.38 -3.33 9.19
N ALA A 62 4.53 -2.48 8.59
CA ALA A 62 4.14 -2.65 7.19
C ALA A 62 5.28 -2.38 6.21
N ILE A 63 6.18 -1.44 6.51
CA ILE A 63 7.39 -1.22 5.70
C ILE A 63 8.31 -2.44 5.79
N GLN A 64 8.51 -3.01 6.98
CA GLN A 64 9.31 -4.22 7.15
C GLN A 64 8.70 -5.42 6.41
N ASP A 65 7.38 -5.59 6.47
CA ASP A 65 6.66 -6.63 5.73
C ASP A 65 6.85 -6.45 4.22
N LEU A 66 6.66 -5.20 3.73
CA LEU A 66 6.84 -4.85 2.32
C LEU A 66 8.27 -5.07 1.81
N MET A 67 9.29 -4.89 2.66
CA MET A 67 10.69 -5.10 2.28
C MET A 67 11.12 -6.56 2.26
N ASN A 68 10.43 -7.45 3.00
CA ASN A 68 10.91 -8.82 3.23
C ASN A 68 10.01 -9.88 2.58
N ASN A 69 8.75 -9.55 2.28
CA ASN A 69 7.74 -10.53 1.85
C ASN A 69 7.13 -10.25 0.46
N TYR A 70 7.55 -9.18 -0.21
CA TYR A 70 7.09 -8.75 -1.55
C TYR A 70 8.27 -8.26 -2.39
#